data_AF-A0A955CFI4-F1
#
_entry.id   AF-A0A955CFI4-F1
#
_cell.length_a   1.000
_cell.length_b   1.000
_cell.length_c   1.000
_cell.angle_alpha   90.00
_cell.angle_beta   90.00
_cell.angle_gamma   90.00
#
_symmetry.space_group_name_H-M   'P 1'
#
loop_
_entity.id
_entity.type
_entity.pdbx_description
1 polymer ?
#
loop_
_entity_poly.entity_id
_entity_poly.type
_entity_poly.pdbx_seq_one_letter_code
_entity_poly.pdbx_strand_id
1 'polypeptide(L)'
;MADLIYLDCNATAPIAPEVADAVRDAALSYPGNPASQHRAGREARRALDDAKERIGELLGARIGGPQGDRIILTSGGTEANNLALRGFAATVGERRCRLITSDLEHASVAEVAHRLARIGWQIERLPVFPDGQLDLNAVAPTPDVVTV
;
A
#
# COMPACT_ATOMS: atom_id res chain seq x y z
N MET A 1 -36.05 7.12 -18.28
CA MET A 1 -34.96 6.17 -17.95
C MET A 1 -34.89 6.14 -16.44
N ALA A 2 -34.82 4.96 -15.83
CA ALA A 2 -34.68 4.87 -14.37
C ALA A 2 -33.32 5.46 -13.96
N ASP A 3 -33.28 6.16 -12.83
CA ASP A 3 -32.04 6.69 -12.27
C ASP A 3 -31.07 5.54 -11.92
N LEU A 4 -29.80 5.70 -12.30
CA LEU A 4 -28.76 4.73 -11.98
C LEU A 4 -28.41 4.82 -10.50
N ILE A 5 -28.60 3.72 -9.77
CA ILE A 5 -28.14 3.57 -8.38
C ILE A 5 -26.85 2.74 -8.39
N TYR A 6 -25.74 3.34 -7.97
CA TYR A 6 -24.44 2.66 -7.89
C TYR A 6 -24.18 2.14 -6.48
N LEU A 7 -24.06 0.82 -6.33
CA LEU A 7 -23.94 0.12 -5.03
C LEU A 7 -22.66 -0.74 -4.94
N ASP A 8 -21.59 -0.38 -5.66
CA ASP A 8 -20.33 -1.14 -5.72
C ASP A 8 -19.10 -0.29 -5.36
N CYS A 9 -19.25 0.61 -4.38
CA CYS A 9 -18.18 1.51 -3.95
C CYS A 9 -16.96 0.79 -3.35
N ASN A 10 -17.08 -0.49 -2.99
CA ASN A 10 -15.96 -1.29 -2.49
C ASN A 10 -15.00 -1.70 -3.61
N ALA A 11 -15.46 -1.80 -4.86
CA ALA A 11 -14.60 -2.07 -6.01
C ALA A 11 -13.91 -0.80 -6.52
N THR A 12 -14.68 0.28 -6.66
CA THR A 12 -14.18 1.63 -6.97
C THR A 12 -15.23 2.67 -6.59
N ALA A 13 -14.81 3.89 -6.27
CA ALA A 13 -15.72 4.97 -5.91
C ALA A 13 -15.67 6.09 -6.95
N PRO A 14 -16.81 6.77 -7.24
CA PRO A 14 -16.79 8.00 -8.01
C PRO A 14 -15.84 9.03 -7.40
N ILE A 15 -15.06 9.72 -8.24
CA ILE A 15 -14.19 10.80 -7.78
C ILE A 15 -15.04 11.93 -7.20
N ALA A 16 -14.69 12.39 -5.99
CA ALA A 16 -15.33 13.57 -5.41
C ALA A 16 -14.97 14.81 -6.26
N PRO A 17 -15.92 15.74 -6.52
CA PRO A 17 -15.67 16.92 -7.37
C PRO A 17 -14.45 17.73 -6.94
N GLU A 18 -14.25 17.92 -5.63
CA GLU A 18 -13.12 18.64 -5.06
C GLU A 18 -11.76 17.95 -5.34
N VAL A 19 -11.75 16.62 -5.45
CA VAL A 19 -10.55 15.86 -5.81
C VAL A 19 -10.26 16.02 -7.30
N ALA A 20 -11.30 16.00 -8.15
CA ALA A 20 -11.13 16.24 -9.59
C ALA A 20 -10.58 17.65 -9.87
N ASP A 21 -11.07 18.66 -9.15
CA ASP A 21 -10.57 20.03 -9.21
C ASP A 21 -9.10 20.11 -8.77
N ALA A 22 -8.74 19.51 -7.64
CA ALA A 22 -7.36 19.51 -7.14
C ALA A 22 -6.37 18.84 -8.13
N VAL A 23 -6.78 17.73 -8.75
CA VAL A 23 -5.96 17.05 -9.78
C VAL A 23 -5.76 17.94 -11.00
N ARG A 24 -6.82 18.59 -11.50
CA ARG A 24 -6.73 19.53 -12.63
C ARG A 24 -5.80 20.69 -12.27
N ASP A 25 -6.00 21.30 -11.11
CA ASP A 25 -5.26 22.49 -10.71
C ASP A 25 -3.77 22.18 -10.51
N ALA A 26 -3.44 21.00 -9.97
CA ALA A 26 -2.06 20.53 -9.88
C ALA A 26 -1.43 20.32 -11.27
N ALA A 27 -2.15 19.69 -12.21
CA ALA A 27 -1.67 19.45 -13.56
C ALA A 27 -1.39 20.75 -14.34
N LEU A 28 -2.17 21.80 -14.10
CA LEU A 28 -1.99 23.11 -14.73
C LEU A 28 -0.90 23.95 -14.04
N SER A 29 -0.77 23.83 -12.71
CA SER A 29 0.09 24.70 -11.91
C SER A 29 1.54 24.21 -11.81
N TYR A 30 1.80 22.91 -11.98
CA TYR A 30 3.12 22.30 -11.78
C TYR A 30 3.61 21.52 -13.02
N PRO A 31 4.01 22.20 -14.11
CA PRO A 31 4.43 21.54 -15.35
C PRO A 31 5.86 20.97 -15.31
N GLY A 32 6.65 21.31 -14.29
CA GLY A 32 8.05 20.91 -14.19
C GLY A 32 8.22 19.47 -13.71
N ASN A 33 9.25 18.78 -14.21
CA ASN A 33 9.66 17.49 -13.64
C ASN A 33 10.19 17.69 -12.20
N PRO A 34 9.63 17.04 -11.17
CA PRO A 34 10.10 17.16 -9.79
C PRO A 34 11.57 16.79 -9.57
N ALA A 35 12.18 16.02 -10.47
CA ALA A 35 13.60 15.67 -10.43
C ALA A 35 14.53 16.81 -10.93
N SER A 36 13.99 17.81 -11.61
CA SER A 36 14.77 18.91 -12.14
C SER A 36 15.17 19.91 -11.05
N GLN A 37 16.40 20.42 -11.13
CA GLN A 37 16.92 21.40 -10.17
C GLN A 37 16.45 22.83 -10.41
N HIS A 38 15.87 23.16 -11.58
CA HIS A 38 15.38 24.51 -11.89
C HIS A 38 14.08 24.84 -11.13
N ARG A 39 13.69 26.12 -11.14
CA ARG A 39 12.55 26.64 -10.35
C ARG A 39 11.27 25.80 -10.50
N ALA A 40 10.81 25.57 -11.72
CA ALA A 40 9.58 24.79 -11.95
C ALA A 40 9.64 23.35 -11.43
N GLY A 41 10.81 22.70 -11.47
CA GLY A 41 10.98 21.35 -10.93
C GLY A 41 10.96 21.34 -9.40
N ARG A 42 11.59 22.33 -8.77
CA ARG A 42 11.55 22.50 -7.31
C ARG A 42 10.15 22.83 -6.80
N GLU A 43 9.37 23.62 -7.53
CA GLU A 43 7.96 23.92 -7.20
C GLU A 43 7.09 22.65 -7.28
N ALA A 44 7.24 21.85 -8.35
CA ALA A 44 6.55 20.57 -8.47
C ALA A 44 6.97 19.55 -7.39
N ARG A 45 8.26 19.51 -7.04
CA ARG A 45 8.78 18.70 -5.92
C ARG A 45 8.12 19.07 -4.60
N ARG A 46 8.06 20.36 -4.28
CA ARG A 46 7.42 20.85 -3.04
C ARG A 46 5.96 20.41 -2.96
N ALA A 47 5.19 20.60 -4.02
CA ALA A 47 3.79 20.16 -4.05
C ALA A 47 3.63 18.65 -3.79
N LEU A 48 4.53 17.83 -4.33
CA LEU A 48 4.53 16.39 -4.09
C LEU A 48 4.93 16.02 -2.65
N ASP A 49 5.92 16.72 -2.09
CA ASP A 49 6.39 16.47 -0.72
C ASP A 49 5.34 16.91 0.31
N ASP A 50 4.69 18.06 0.09
CA ASP A 50 3.56 18.54 0.91
C ASP A 50 2.39 17.54 0.87
N ALA A 51 2.07 16.99 -0.30
CA ALA A 51 1.04 15.97 -0.43
C ALA A 51 1.37 14.69 0.34
N LYS A 52 2.64 14.25 0.30
CA LYS A 52 3.10 13.09 1.09
C LYS A 52 3.03 13.37 2.59
N GLU A 53 3.45 14.55 3.03
CA GLU A 53 3.36 14.93 4.44
C GLU A 53 1.90 14.87 4.92
N ARG A 54 0.97 15.42 4.14
CA ARG A 54 -0.46 15.40 4.45
C ARG A 54 -1.05 13.99 4.51
N ILE A 55 -0.67 13.11 3.57
CA ILE A 55 -1.06 11.70 3.60
C ILE A 55 -0.49 11.03 4.86
N GLY A 56 0.74 11.37 5.25
CA GLY A 56 1.36 10.89 6.49
C GLY A 56 0.58 11.27 7.74
N GLU A 57 0.22 12.54 7.86
CA GLU A 57 -0.60 13.03 8.96
C GLU A 57 -1.92 12.26 9.05
N LEU A 58 -2.61 12.04 7.93
CA LEU A 58 -3.86 11.28 7.87
C LEU A 58 -3.70 9.82 8.29
N LEU A 59 -2.55 9.21 8.00
CA LEU A 59 -2.23 7.83 8.37
C LEU A 59 -1.61 7.71 9.78
N GLY A 60 -1.38 8.82 10.48
CA GLY A 60 -0.68 8.84 11.78
C GLY A 60 0.82 8.54 11.68
N ALA A 61 1.41 8.68 10.49
CA ALA A 61 2.82 8.46 10.24
C ALA A 61 3.68 9.65 10.72
N ARG A 62 4.86 9.37 11.28
CA ARG A 62 5.80 10.39 11.77
C ARG A 62 6.90 10.62 10.72
N ILE A 63 6.63 11.44 9.70
CA ILE A 63 7.55 11.63 8.55
C ILE A 63 8.77 12.51 8.90
N GLY A 64 8.78 13.18 10.05
CA GLY A 64 9.87 14.05 10.49
C GLY A 64 11.05 13.30 11.13
N GLY A 65 12.27 13.59 10.65
CA GLY A 65 13.52 13.18 11.29
C GLY A 65 14.22 11.96 10.66
N PRO A 66 15.44 11.60 11.11
CA PRO A 66 16.25 10.54 10.51
C PRO A 66 15.67 9.12 10.67
N GLN A 67 14.73 8.94 11.60
CA GLN A 67 14.01 7.69 11.85
C GLN A 67 12.50 7.82 11.59
N GLY A 68 12.10 8.84 10.81
CA GLY A 68 10.70 9.04 10.46
C GLY A 68 10.17 7.97 9.50
N ASP A 69 8.87 7.76 9.56
CA ASP A 69 8.13 6.92 8.62
C ASP A 69 8.31 7.44 7.18
N ARG A 70 8.29 6.54 6.21
CA ARG A 70 8.45 6.88 4.80
C ARG A 70 7.18 6.57 4.04
N ILE A 71 6.72 7.53 3.24
CA ILE A 71 5.65 7.32 2.28
C ILE A 71 6.22 7.15 0.89
N ILE A 72 5.96 5.97 0.32
CA ILE A 72 6.23 5.63 -1.07
C ILE A 72 4.89 5.67 -1.81
N LEU A 73 4.78 6.57 -2.78
CA LEU A 73 3.63 6.60 -3.68
C LEU A 73 3.81 5.52 -4.74
N THR A 74 2.80 4.67 -4.90
CA THR A 74 2.73 3.63 -5.94
C THR A 74 1.56 3.93 -6.88
N SER A 75 1.43 3.18 -7.98
CA SER A 75 0.29 3.24 -8.89
C SER A 75 -1.01 2.69 -8.30
N GLY A 76 -0.96 2.03 -7.13
CA GLY A 76 -2.13 1.50 -6.44
C GLY A 76 -1.81 0.37 -5.47
N GLY A 77 -2.85 -0.21 -4.87
CA GLY A 77 -2.75 -1.26 -3.84
C GLY A 77 -2.04 -2.54 -4.32
N THR A 78 -2.24 -2.95 -5.58
CA THR A 78 -1.54 -4.11 -6.14
C THR A 78 -0.03 -3.93 -6.19
N GLU A 79 0.45 -2.75 -6.62
CA GLU A 79 1.88 -2.45 -6.65
C GLU A 79 2.43 -2.32 -5.21
N ALA A 80 1.69 -1.65 -4.32
CA ALA A 80 2.10 -1.50 -2.92
C ALA A 80 2.30 -2.85 -2.21
N ASN A 81 1.32 -3.76 -2.33
CA ASN A 81 1.40 -5.10 -1.73
C ASN A 81 2.58 -5.91 -2.32
N ASN A 82 2.78 -5.83 -3.64
CA ASN A 82 3.90 -6.51 -4.29
C ASN A 82 5.25 -5.92 -3.85
N LEU A 83 5.35 -4.60 -3.76
CA LEU A 83 6.57 -3.90 -3.32
C LEU A 83 6.94 -4.32 -1.90
N ALA A 84 5.97 -4.34 -0.97
CA ALA A 84 6.20 -4.75 0.41
C ALA A 84 6.65 -6.20 0.50
N LEU A 85 5.88 -7.13 -0.07
CA LEU A 85 6.11 -8.57 0.10
C LEU A 85 7.33 -9.07 -0.66
N ARG A 86 7.42 -8.73 -1.95
CA ARG A 86 8.53 -9.19 -2.79
C ARG A 86 9.80 -8.43 -2.47
N GLY A 87 9.69 -7.15 -2.10
CA GLY A 87 10.81 -6.35 -1.63
C GLY A 87 11.42 -6.97 -0.38
N PHE A 88 10.60 -7.28 0.63
CA PHE A 88 11.09 -7.97 1.82
C PHE A 88 11.67 -9.35 1.50
N ALA A 89 10.98 -10.16 0.69
CA ALA A 89 11.49 -11.47 0.30
C ALA A 89 12.88 -11.40 -0.37
N ALA A 90 13.12 -10.37 -1.19
CA ALA A 90 14.41 -10.14 -1.82
C ALA A 90 15.52 -9.76 -0.84
N THR A 91 15.22 -9.13 0.31
CA THR A 91 16.25 -8.78 1.31
C THR A 91 16.67 -9.96 2.19
N VAL A 92 15.79 -10.94 2.39
CA VAL A 92 16.09 -12.14 3.19
C VAL A 92 16.77 -13.26 2.39
N GLY A 93 16.64 -13.25 1.05
CA GLY A 93 17.32 -14.18 0.15
C GLY A 93 16.76 -15.61 0.24
N GLU A 94 17.64 -16.61 0.23
CA GLU A 94 17.28 -18.05 0.34
C GLU A 94 16.88 -18.49 1.76
N ARG A 95 16.88 -17.58 2.73
CA ARG A 95 16.44 -17.90 4.09
C ARG A 95 14.98 -18.36 4.06
N ARG A 96 14.72 -19.51 4.68
CA ARG A 96 13.36 -20.00 4.88
C ARG A 96 12.67 -19.09 5.89
N CYS A 97 11.79 -18.24 5.38
CA CYS A 97 10.99 -17.34 6.19
C CYS A 97 9.54 -17.83 6.29
N ARG A 98 8.87 -17.42 7.36
CA ARG A 98 7.45 -17.68 7.60
C ARG A 98 6.65 -16.42 7.25
N LEU A 99 5.65 -16.57 6.39
CA LEU A 99 4.64 -15.56 6.10
C LEU A 99 3.33 -15.97 6.77
N ILE A 100 2.82 -15.14 7.68
CA ILE A 100 1.49 -15.30 8.27
C ILE A 100 0.53 -14.38 7.53
N THR A 101 -0.59 -14.93 7.06
CA THR A 101 -1.60 -14.25 6.26
C THR A 101 -2.99 -14.88 6.43
N SER A 102 -3.97 -14.51 5.62
CA SER A 102 -5.34 -15.02 5.69
C SER A 102 -5.88 -15.52 4.35
N ASP A 103 -7.02 -16.23 4.39
CA ASP A 103 -7.81 -16.58 3.19
C ASP A 103 -8.73 -15.43 2.72
N LEU A 104 -8.78 -14.33 3.46
CA LEU A 104 -9.57 -13.14 3.11
C LEU A 104 -8.79 -12.11 2.27
N GLU A 105 -7.49 -12.35 2.07
CA GLU A 105 -6.62 -11.41 1.39
C GLU A 105 -7.03 -11.14 -0.06
N HIS A 106 -6.78 -9.92 -0.51
CA HIS A 106 -6.89 -9.57 -1.92
C HIS A 106 -5.92 -10.42 -2.76
N ALA A 107 -6.28 -10.68 -4.02
CA ALA A 107 -5.47 -11.49 -4.95
C ALA A 107 -4.01 -11.00 -5.07
N SER A 108 -3.77 -9.69 -4.92
CA SER A 108 -2.42 -9.10 -4.96
C SER A 108 -1.49 -9.56 -3.82
N VAL A 109 -2.04 -10.04 -2.70
CA VAL A 109 -1.30 -10.66 -1.59
C VAL A 109 -1.30 -12.18 -1.75
N ALA A 110 -2.47 -12.78 -1.99
CA ALA A 110 -2.61 -14.24 -2.09
C ALA A 110 -1.71 -14.85 -3.18
N GLU A 111 -1.60 -14.21 -4.35
CA GLU A 111 -0.73 -14.69 -5.43
C GLU A 111 0.76 -14.56 -5.11
N VAL A 112 1.13 -13.54 -4.32
CA VAL A 112 2.52 -13.41 -3.85
C VAL A 112 2.82 -14.50 -2.82
N ALA A 113 1.91 -14.78 -1.88
CA ALA A 113 2.05 -15.87 -0.93
C ALA A 113 2.20 -17.23 -1.64
N HIS A 114 1.38 -17.51 -2.67
CA HIS A 114 1.51 -18.71 -3.49
C HIS A 114 2.87 -18.81 -4.19
N ARG A 115 3.40 -17.69 -4.70
CA ARG A 115 4.73 -17.65 -5.31
C ARG A 115 5.83 -17.91 -4.28
N LEU A 116 5.73 -17.30 -3.10
CA LEU A 116 6.70 -17.50 -2.02
C LEU A 116 6.73 -18.95 -1.52
N ALA A 117 5.57 -19.60 -1.42
CA ALA A 117 5.47 -21.03 -1.09
C ALA A 117 6.28 -21.90 -2.06
N ARG A 118 6.19 -21.62 -3.38
CA ARG A 118 6.92 -22.37 -4.42
C ARG A 118 8.42 -22.24 -4.33
N ILE A 119 8.93 -21.18 -3.71
CA ILE A 119 10.37 -20.97 -3.46
C ILE A 119 10.76 -21.33 -2.02
N GLY A 120 9.91 -22.07 -1.29
CA GLY A 120 10.25 -22.71 -0.02
C GLY A 120 9.91 -21.92 1.24
N TRP A 121 9.15 -20.82 1.14
CA TRP A 121 8.62 -20.11 2.30
C TRP A 121 7.51 -20.92 2.98
N GLN A 122 7.43 -20.82 4.30
CA GLN A 122 6.30 -21.38 5.05
C GLN A 122 5.17 -20.35 5.04
N ILE A 123 4.03 -20.72 4.46
CA ILE A 123 2.83 -19.88 4.47
C ILE A 123 1.88 -20.43 5.53
N GLU A 124 1.56 -19.60 6.50
CA GLU A 124 0.57 -19.89 7.53
C GLU A 124 -0.66 -19.03 7.31
N ARG A 125 -1.82 -19.68 7.25
CA ARG A 125 -3.12 -19.03 7.04
C ARG A 125 -3.87 -19.06 8.36
N LEU A 126 -4.18 -17.88 8.88
CA LEU A 126 -4.93 -17.76 10.13
C LEU A 126 -6.39 -18.16 9.93
N PRO A 127 -6.99 -18.89 10.89
CA PRO A 127 -8.42 -19.16 10.89
C PRO A 127 -9.24 -17.88 10.92
N VAL A 128 -10.42 -17.93 10.31
CA VAL A 128 -11.38 -16.83 10.25
C VAL A 128 -12.64 -17.24 11.00
N PHE A 129 -13.11 -16.40 11.91
CA PHE A 129 -14.37 -16.59 12.61
C PHE A 129 -15.58 -16.32 11.69
N PRO A 130 -16.79 -16.81 12.01
CA PRO A 130 -17.99 -16.58 11.19
C PRO A 130 -18.36 -15.10 10.98
N ASP A 131 -17.84 -14.19 11.80
CA ASP A 131 -18.03 -12.74 11.67
C ASP A 131 -16.98 -12.06 10.76
N GLY A 132 -16.07 -12.84 10.18
CA GLY A 132 -15.01 -12.36 9.27
C GLY A 132 -13.75 -11.88 9.98
N GLN A 133 -13.63 -12.02 11.31
CA GLN A 133 -12.42 -11.66 12.04
C GLN A 133 -11.39 -12.79 12.06
N LEU A 134 -10.10 -12.44 12.08
CA LEU A 134 -9.01 -13.41 12.21
C LEU A 134 -8.84 -13.87 13.66
N ASP A 135 -8.60 -15.17 13.86
CA ASP A 135 -8.18 -15.70 15.16
C ASP A 135 -6.69 -15.44 15.40
N LEU A 136 -6.39 -14.29 16.00
CA LEU A 136 -5.01 -13.90 16.31
C LEU A 136 -4.38 -14.78 17.40
N ASN A 137 -5.16 -15.52 18.19
CA ASN A 137 -4.61 -16.44 19.19
C ASN A 137 -3.98 -17.68 18.55
N ALA A 138 -4.26 -17.95 17.27
CA ALA A 138 -3.64 -19.04 16.52
C ALA A 138 -2.18 -18.76 16.12
N VAL A 139 -1.71 -17.51 16.25
CA VAL A 139 -0.34 -17.13 15.90
C VAL A 139 0.66 -17.74 16.89
N ALA A 140 1.42 -18.75 16.45
CA ALA A 140 2.51 -19.31 17.26
C ALA A 140 3.68 -18.32 17.39
N PRO A 141 4.25 -18.09 18.60
CA PRO A 141 5.40 -17.20 18.79
C PRO A 141 6.67 -17.81 18.20
N THR A 142 7.22 -17.22 17.13
CA THR A 142 8.53 -17.59 16.59
C THR A 142 9.33 -16.34 16.19
N PRO A 143 10.66 -16.34 16.37
CA PRO A 143 11.52 -15.37 15.72
C PRO A 143 11.50 -15.59 14.19
N ASP A 144 11.59 -14.52 13.41
CA ASP A 144 11.59 -14.50 11.92
C ASP A 144 10.23 -14.63 11.21
N VAL A 145 9.26 -13.79 11.61
CA VAL A 145 7.91 -13.74 11.00
C VAL A 145 7.70 -12.45 10.21
N VAL A 146 7.20 -12.60 8.98
CA VAL A 146 6.54 -11.52 8.24
C VAL A 146 5.05 -11.69 8.42
N THR A 147 4.37 -10.70 9.00
CA THR A 147 2.92 -10.69 9.17
C THR A 147 2.32 -9.68 8.21
N VAL A 148 1.30 -10.08 7.45
CA VAL A 148 0.66 -9.26 6.42
C VAL A 148 -0.84 -9.51 6.46
#